data_AF-A0A7I0J5E2-F1
#
_entry.id   AF-A0A7I0J5E2-F1
#
_cell.length_a   1.000
_cell.length_b   1.000
_cell.length_c   1.000
_cell.angle_alpha   90.00
_cell.angle_beta   90.00
_cell.angle_gamma   90.00
#
_symmetry.space_group_name_H-M   'P 1'
#
loop_
_entity.id
_entity.type
_entity.pdbx_description
1 polymer ?
#
loop_
_entity_poly.entity_id
_entity_poly.type
_entity_poly.pdbx_seq_one_letter_code
_entity_poly.pdbx_strand_id
1 'polypeptide(L)'
;IAPRVHNSGHWTEAACIVSQFEQHIRAIAGLPLGSPNRHSDCVMENLIGDDVLRVPTLLAEPDLMLHLYGKAEARPGRKMGHFTRISPRT
;
A
#
# COMPACT_ATOMS: atom_id res chain seq x y z
N ILE A 1 -7.54 -7.27 17.22
CA ILE A 1 -7.38 -8.15 16.03
C ILE A 1 -8.33 -7.65 14.95
N ALA A 2 -7.91 -7.60 13.68
CA ALA A 2 -8.75 -7.23 12.54
C ALA A 2 -8.90 -8.45 11.61
N PRO A 3 -10.09 -9.05 11.45
CA PRO A 3 -10.31 -10.25 10.64
C PRO A 3 -10.50 -9.90 9.14
N ARG A 4 -9.58 -9.12 8.58
CA ARG A 4 -9.59 -8.65 7.19
C ARG A 4 -8.19 -8.19 6.79
N VAL A 5 -8.00 -7.87 5.51
CA VAL A 5 -6.84 -7.05 5.08
C VAL A 5 -6.75 -5.78 5.92
N HIS A 6 -5.53 -5.37 6.24
CA HIS A 6 -5.26 -4.30 7.20
C HIS A 6 -4.38 -3.20 6.60
N ASN A 7 -4.55 -1.98 7.09
CA ASN A 7 -3.83 -0.81 6.57
C ASN A 7 -2.31 -0.96 6.68
N SER A 8 -1.84 -1.60 7.75
CA SER A 8 -0.40 -1.86 7.96
C SER A 8 0.17 -2.93 7.01
N GLY A 9 -0.65 -3.54 6.15
CA GLY A 9 -0.20 -4.49 5.14
C GLY A 9 -0.16 -3.93 3.72
N HIS A 10 -0.57 -2.67 3.46
CA HIS A 10 -0.63 -2.16 2.08
C HIS A 10 0.77 -2.09 1.44
N TRP A 11 1.83 -1.96 2.24
CA TRP A 11 3.21 -2.02 1.74
C TRP A 11 3.52 -3.29 0.94
N THR A 12 2.80 -4.39 1.21
CA THR A 12 2.97 -5.66 0.48
C THR A 12 2.62 -5.55 -1.00
N GLU A 13 1.86 -4.54 -1.42
CA GLU A 13 1.56 -4.27 -2.83
C GLU A 13 2.81 -3.82 -3.61
N ALA A 14 3.78 -3.20 -2.94
CA ALA A 14 4.99 -2.69 -3.57
C ALA A 14 6.24 -3.54 -3.30
N ALA A 15 6.28 -4.28 -2.18
CA ALA A 15 7.53 -4.89 -1.69
C ALA A 15 7.47 -6.41 -1.46
N CYS A 16 6.35 -7.08 -1.75
CA CYS A 16 6.21 -8.53 -1.65
C CYS A 16 5.84 -9.17 -2.99
N ILE A 17 6.21 -10.45 -3.15
CA ILE A 17 5.83 -11.23 -4.34
C ILE A 17 4.30 -11.35 -4.47
N VAL A 18 3.58 -11.55 -3.36
CA VAL A 18 2.12 -11.53 -3.31
C VAL A 18 1.65 -10.58 -2.22
N SER A 19 0.75 -9.66 -2.58
CA SER A 19 0.18 -8.70 -1.65
C SER A 19 -0.84 -9.35 -0.71
N GLN A 20 -1.15 -8.72 0.43
CA GLN A 20 -2.21 -9.20 1.32
C GLN A 20 -3.57 -9.32 0.63
N PHE A 21 -3.83 -8.50 -0.41
CA PHE A 21 -5.10 -8.50 -1.14
C PHE A 21 -5.21 -9.73 -2.04
N GLU A 22 -4.17 -10.00 -2.83
CA GLU A 22 -4.13 -11.21 -3.64
C GLU A 22 -4.12 -12.46 -2.75
N GLN A 23 -3.36 -12.46 -1.66
CA GLN A 23 -3.38 -13.57 -0.70
C GLN A 23 -4.76 -13.80 -0.09
N HIS A 24 -5.49 -12.72 0.22
CA HIS A 24 -6.86 -12.81 0.70
C HIS A 24 -7.78 -13.45 -0.35
N ILE A 25 -7.69 -13.02 -1.61
CA ILE A 25 -8.47 -13.61 -2.71
C ILE A 25 -8.14 -15.09 -2.91
N ARG A 26 -6.85 -15.46 -2.94
CA ARG A 26 -6.43 -16.86 -3.06
C ARG A 26 -7.03 -17.73 -1.95
N ALA A 27 -6.98 -17.25 -0.70
CA ALA A 27 -7.52 -17.96 0.45
C ALA A 27 -9.05 -18.17 0.35
N ILE A 28 -9.82 -17.13 0.00
CA ILE A 28 -11.30 -17.26 -0.07
C ILE A 28 -11.76 -18.05 -1.30
N ALA A 29 -10.97 -18.07 -2.37
CA ALA A 29 -11.27 -18.80 -3.60
C ALA A 29 -10.76 -20.25 -3.59
N GLY A 30 -10.10 -20.71 -2.52
CA GLY A 30 -9.53 -22.05 -2.44
C GLY A 30 -8.32 -22.29 -3.37
N LEU A 31 -7.64 -21.22 -3.79
CA LEU A 31 -6.45 -21.29 -4.64
C LEU A 31 -5.18 -21.53 -3.81
N PRO A 32 -4.11 -22.08 -4.40
CA PRO A 32 -2.81 -22.17 -3.73
C PRO A 32 -2.32 -20.80 -3.25
N LEU A 33 -1.88 -20.74 -1.99
CA LEU A 33 -1.35 -19.52 -1.41
C LEU A 33 -0.05 -19.11 -2.11
N GLY A 34 0.14 -17.80 -2.26
CA GLY A 34 1.33 -17.21 -2.85
C GLY A 34 2.47 -17.01 -1.84
N SER A 35 3.68 -16.78 -2.35
CA SER A 35 4.82 -16.45 -1.50
C SER A 35 4.67 -15.04 -0.92
N PRO A 36 4.68 -14.87 0.42
CA PRO A 36 4.64 -13.54 1.05
C PRO A 36 6.04 -12.89 1.12
N ASN A 37 7.04 -13.47 0.44
CA ASN A 37 8.44 -13.03 0.55
C ASN A 37 8.60 -11.57 0.13
N ARG A 38 9.30 -10.82 0.99
CA ARG A 38 9.67 -9.44 0.74
C ARG A 38 10.89 -9.36 -0.19
N HIS A 39 10.76 -8.68 -1.32
CA HIS A 39 11.85 -8.50 -2.29
C HIS A 39 12.60 -7.17 -2.13
N SER A 40 11.98 -6.15 -1.53
CA SER A 40 12.56 -4.83 -1.30
C SER A 40 12.36 -4.37 0.14
N ASP A 41 13.28 -3.59 0.72
CA ASP A 41 12.97 -2.81 1.92
C ASP A 41 11.98 -1.71 1.56
N CYS A 42 11.16 -1.26 2.51
CA CYS A 42 10.15 -0.26 2.22
C CYS A 42 9.69 0.57 3.42
N VAL A 43 9.24 1.79 3.14
CA VAL A 43 8.53 2.66 4.08
C VAL A 43 7.19 3.04 3.46
N MET A 44 6.10 2.75 4.18
CA MET A 44 4.75 3.09 3.75
C MET A 44 4.16 4.15 4.69
N GLU A 45 3.60 5.20 4.12
CA GLU A 45 2.95 6.29 4.83
C GLU A 45 1.52 6.49 4.31
N ASN A 46 0.58 6.82 5.21
CA ASN A 46 -0.76 7.23 4.79
C ASN A 46 -0.76 8.67 4.30
N LEU A 47 -1.66 8.98 3.38
CA LEU A 47 -2.04 10.36 3.05
C LEU A 47 -3.35 10.68 3.78
N ILE A 48 -3.30 11.53 4.81
CA ILE A 48 -4.44 11.93 5.61
C ILE A 48 -4.87 13.37 5.27
N GLY A 49 -6.15 13.56 4.95
CA GLY A 49 -6.70 14.88 4.63
C GLY A 49 -5.87 15.57 3.56
N ASP A 50 -5.32 16.73 3.91
CA ASP A 50 -4.56 17.60 3.00
C ASP A 50 -3.17 17.05 2.63
N ASP A 51 -2.70 15.97 3.26
CA ASP A 51 -1.48 15.27 2.81
C ASP A 51 -1.58 14.85 1.34
N VAL A 52 -2.80 14.63 0.84
CA VAL A 52 -3.05 14.30 -0.58
C VAL A 52 -2.56 15.40 -1.54
N LEU A 53 -2.38 16.63 -1.07
CA LEU A 53 -1.82 17.72 -1.87
C LEU A 53 -0.34 17.50 -2.21
N ARG A 54 0.35 16.58 -1.52
CA ARG A 54 1.74 16.17 -1.81
C ARG A 54 1.87 15.32 -3.09
N VAL A 55 0.77 14.84 -3.66
CA VAL A 55 0.74 13.92 -4.81
C VAL A 55 1.64 14.37 -5.97
N PRO A 56 1.64 15.63 -6.42
CA PRO A 56 2.52 16.05 -7.53
C PRO A 56 4.00 15.85 -7.25
N THR A 57 4.45 16.09 -6.02
CA THR A 57 5.86 15.86 -5.61
C THR A 57 6.15 14.38 -5.45
N LEU A 58 5.25 13.61 -4.84
CA LEU A 58 5.42 12.17 -4.65
C LEU A 58 5.51 11.43 -6.00
N LEU A 59 4.72 11.85 -7.00
CA LEU A 59 4.76 11.28 -8.35
C LEU A 59 6.10 11.49 -9.08
N ALA A 60 6.92 12.46 -8.65
CA ALA A 60 8.23 12.72 -9.22
C ALA A 60 9.34 11.85 -8.58
N GLU A 61 9.04 11.09 -7.52
CA GLU A 61 10.01 10.22 -6.86
C GLU A 61 10.13 8.88 -7.61
N PRO A 62 11.34 8.46 -8.03
CA PRO A 62 11.51 7.29 -8.89
C PRO A 62 11.17 5.95 -8.22
N ASP A 63 11.43 5.81 -6.92
CA ASP A 63 11.27 4.56 -6.16
C ASP A 63 10.03 4.59 -5.25
N LEU A 64 8.93 5.16 -5.75
CA LEU A 64 7.69 5.37 -5.00
C LEU A 64 6.48 4.81 -5.75
N MET A 65 5.68 4.02 -5.03
CA MET A 65 4.37 3.56 -5.48
C MET A 65 3.27 4.34 -4.73
N LEU A 66 2.50 5.13 -5.47
CA LEU A 66 1.38 5.92 -4.95
C LEU A 66 0.04 5.19 -5.17
N HIS A 67 -0.78 5.13 -4.13
CA HIS A 67 -2.16 4.64 -4.20
C HIS A 67 -3.16 5.67 -3.68
N LEU A 68 -4.06 6.12 -4.54
CA LEU A 68 -5.17 7.02 -4.20
C LEU A 68 -6.49 6.26 -4.18
N TYR A 69 -7.34 6.53 -3.18
CA TYR A 69 -8.61 5.83 -3.01
C TYR A 69 -9.78 6.41 -3.83
N GLY A 70 -9.52 7.35 -4.75
CA GLY A 70 -10.54 7.96 -5.61
C GLY A 70 -11.59 8.80 -4.86
N LYS A 71 -11.28 9.27 -3.64
CA LYS A 71 -12.20 10.08 -2.84
C LYS A 71 -12.25 11.51 -3.37
N ALA A 72 -13.46 11.98 -3.71
CA ALA A 72 -13.66 13.30 -4.31
C ALA A 72 -13.21 14.48 -3.42
N GLU A 73 -13.32 14.34 -2.10
CA GLU A 73 -13.03 15.43 -1.16
C GLU A 73 -12.05 15.00 -0.06
N ALA A 74 -11.01 15.80 0.15
CA ALA A 74 -10.16 15.74 1.33
C ALA A 74 -10.88 16.32 2.56
N ARG A 75 -10.73 15.66 3.71
CA ARG A 75 -11.25 16.13 5.01
C ARG A 75 -10.24 15.81 6.11
N PRO A 76 -10.13 16.61 7.19
CA PRO A 76 -9.27 16.30 8.33
C PRO A 76 -9.50 14.87 8.85
N GLY A 77 -8.42 14.12 9.07
CA GLY A 77 -8.46 12.73 9.55
C GLY A 77 -8.89 11.69 8.51
N ARG A 78 -9.32 12.09 7.30
CA ARG A 78 -9.77 11.16 6.26
C ARG A 78 -8.56 10.57 5.53
N LYS A 79 -8.44 9.24 5.51
CA LYS A 79 -7.44 8.55 4.66
C LYS A 79 -7.77 8.77 3.18
N MET A 80 -6.91 9.47 2.46
CA MET A 80 -7.08 9.78 1.03
C MET A 80 -6.32 8.79 0.13
N GLY A 81 -5.25 8.22 0.66
CA GLY A 81 -4.42 7.24 -0.03
C GLY A 81 -3.29 6.78 0.88
N HIS A 82 -2.29 6.18 0.26
CA HIS A 82 -1.00 5.90 0.87
C HIS A 82 0.06 5.90 -0.24
N PHE A 83 1.32 5.97 0.16
CA PHE A 83 2.43 5.70 -0.75
C PHE A 83 3.42 4.78 -0.07
N THR A 84 4.18 4.04 -0.88
CA THR A 84 5.25 3.16 -0.41
C THR A 84 6.52 3.51 -1.17
N ARG A 85 7.57 3.91 -0.45
CA ARG A 85 8.93 4.00 -0.98
C ARG A 85 9.62 2.66 -0.84
N ILE A 86 10.35 2.23 -1.86
CA ILE A 86 11.15 1.01 -1.82
C ILE A 86 12.65 1.31 -1.89
N SER A 87 13.45 0.39 -1.37
CA SER A 87 14.91 0.41 -1.50
C SER A 87 15.45 -1.01 -1.66
N PRO A 88 16.70 -1.18 -2.12
CA PRO A 88 17.35 -2.49 -2.14
C PRO A 88 17.25 -3.16 -0.77
N ARG A 89 16.93 -4.44 -0.77
CA ARG A 89 16.81 -5.23 0.46
C ARG A 89 18.18 -5.46 1.09
N THR A 90 18.35 -5.07 2.36
CA THR A 90 19.51 -5.42 3.20
C THR A 90 19.38 -6.80 3.83
#